data_AF-A0A2A4MMY6-F1
#
_entry.id   AF-A0A2A4MMY6-F1
#
_cell.length_a   1.000
_cell.length_b   1.000
_cell.length_c   1.000
_cell.angle_alpha   90.00
_cell.angle_beta   90.00
_cell.angle_gamma   90.00
#
_symmetry.space_group_name_H-M   'P 1'
#
loop_
_entity.id
_entity.type
_entity.pdbx_description
1 polymer ?
#
loop_
_entity_poly.entity_id
_entity_poly.type
_entity_poly.pdbx_seq_one_letter_code
_entity_poly.pdbx_strand_id
1 'polypeptide(L)'
;MISIIPNWHPILVHFTVALLSISVLFYFAARLLPQAHRWKEQWSHMANWSLWTGCVFTLLTVVAGWFAYNSVAHDSLSHAAMTLHRNWAIPTAILFIFIGITAISLARKKSKPGFLFLSISAVATMMLLTTAWLGAESVYRYGIGVLSLPTVESGADGHDHSHAPTEDSDSEHTEPSPMDEQVHEDPEMTTESESNKNSDSSHGHDDTDNHSDDDITTETESNDNSDNSFGHDDHHH
;
A
#
# COMPACT_ATOMS: atom_id res chain seq x y z
N MET A 1 -23.23 2.22 19.70
CA MET A 1 -23.48 1.67 18.35
C MET A 1 -22.17 1.17 17.80
N ILE A 2 -21.97 -0.14 17.79
CA ILE A 2 -20.75 -0.79 17.30
C ILE A 2 -20.73 -0.64 15.77
N SER A 3 -20.14 0.44 15.27
CA SER A 3 -19.84 0.63 13.84
C SER A 3 -18.53 -0.08 13.52
N ILE A 4 -18.52 -1.42 13.59
CA ILE A 4 -17.26 -2.18 13.48
C ILE A 4 -16.74 -2.26 12.03
N ILE A 5 -17.55 -1.96 10.99
CA ILE A 5 -17.06 -1.95 9.59
C ILE A 5 -17.85 -0.95 8.71
N PRO A 6 -17.35 0.26 8.42
CA PRO A 6 -17.89 1.09 7.34
C PRO A 6 -17.27 0.76 5.97
N ASN A 7 -16.26 -0.11 5.91
CA ASN A 7 -15.45 -0.31 4.73
C ASN A 7 -15.73 -1.65 4.02
N TRP A 8 -16.45 -1.61 2.91
CA TRP A 8 -16.70 -2.76 2.04
C TRP A 8 -15.48 -3.14 1.17
N HIS A 9 -14.50 -2.25 1.05
CA HIS A 9 -13.35 -2.44 0.17
C HIS A 9 -12.55 -3.72 0.48
N PRO A 10 -12.20 -4.03 1.75
CA PRO A 10 -11.50 -5.27 2.08
C PRO A 10 -12.27 -6.52 1.68
N ILE A 11 -13.61 -6.53 1.72
CA ILE A 11 -14.38 -7.71 1.29
C ILE A 11 -14.28 -7.86 -0.23
N LEU A 12 -14.50 -6.77 -0.98
CA LEU A 12 -14.55 -6.79 -2.44
C LEU A 12 -13.19 -7.10 -3.07
N VAL A 13 -12.09 -6.59 -2.49
CA VAL A 13 -10.74 -6.80 -3.03
C VAL A 13 -10.34 -8.29 -3.04
N HIS A 14 -10.81 -9.10 -2.10
CA HIS A 14 -10.53 -10.55 -2.12
C HIS A 14 -11.10 -11.22 -3.36
N PHE A 15 -12.30 -10.84 -3.80
CA PHE A 15 -12.88 -11.35 -5.03
C PHE A 15 -12.08 -10.90 -6.25
N THR A 16 -11.70 -9.63 -6.31
CA THR A 16 -10.85 -9.10 -7.39
C THR A 16 -9.52 -9.86 -7.50
N VAL A 17 -8.82 -10.06 -6.38
CA VAL A 17 -7.56 -10.81 -6.32
C VAL A 17 -7.76 -12.27 -6.74
N ALA A 18 -8.70 -12.98 -6.11
CA ALA A 18 -8.93 -14.38 -6.39
C ALA A 18 -9.35 -14.64 -7.84
N LEU A 19 -10.27 -13.84 -8.38
CA LEU A 19 -10.84 -14.07 -9.71
C LEU A 19 -9.85 -13.80 -10.84
N LEU A 20 -8.98 -12.78 -10.73
CA LEU A 20 -7.90 -12.59 -11.71
C LEU A 20 -6.89 -13.73 -11.63
N SER A 21 -6.40 -14.05 -10.42
CA SER A 21 -5.38 -15.09 -10.23
C SER A 21 -5.87 -16.45 -10.74
N ILE A 22 -7.10 -16.84 -10.41
CA ILE A 22 -7.70 -18.10 -10.86
C ILE A 22 -7.95 -18.08 -12.38
N SER A 23 -8.39 -16.96 -12.94
CA SER A 23 -8.55 -16.81 -14.38
C SER A 23 -7.24 -17.08 -15.13
N VAL A 24 -6.16 -16.42 -14.71
CA VAL A 24 -4.84 -16.58 -15.33
C VAL A 24 -4.33 -18.01 -15.16
N LEU A 25 -4.49 -18.60 -13.98
CA LEU A 25 -4.16 -20.00 -13.73
C LEU A 25 -4.88 -20.93 -14.73
N PHE A 26 -6.19 -20.75 -14.94
CA PHE A 26 -6.94 -21.57 -15.90
C PHE A 26 -6.54 -21.33 -17.36
N TYR A 27 -6.21 -20.10 -17.75
CA TYR A 27 -5.67 -19.85 -19.10
C TYR A 27 -4.35 -20.58 -19.33
N PHE A 28 -3.43 -20.54 -18.37
CA PHE A 28 -2.17 -21.28 -18.44
C PHE A 28 -2.42 -22.80 -18.45
N ALA A 29 -3.26 -23.30 -17.55
CA ALA A 29 -3.60 -24.71 -17.47
C ALA A 29 -4.21 -25.21 -18.81
N ALA A 30 -5.15 -24.46 -19.40
CA ALA A 30 -5.75 -24.80 -20.68
C ALA A 30 -4.73 -24.75 -21.84
N ARG A 31 -3.71 -23.90 -21.75
CA ARG A 31 -2.64 -23.79 -22.75
C ARG A 31 -1.72 -25.01 -22.75
N LEU A 32 -1.42 -25.56 -21.56
CA LEU A 32 -0.57 -26.73 -21.36
C LEU A 32 -1.25 -28.04 -21.81
N LEU A 33 -2.58 -28.10 -21.81
CA LEU A 33 -3.31 -29.28 -22.25
C LEU A 33 -3.25 -29.51 -23.77
N PRO A 34 -3.14 -30.77 -24.24
CA PRO A 34 -3.28 -31.13 -25.66
C PRO A 34 -4.60 -30.66 -26.27
N GLN A 35 -4.64 -30.40 -27.58
CA GLN A 35 -5.85 -29.91 -28.25
C GLN A 35 -7.05 -30.88 -28.13
N ALA A 36 -6.80 -32.19 -28.09
CA ALA A 36 -7.84 -33.21 -27.96
C ALA A 36 -8.30 -33.46 -26.51
N HIS A 37 -7.74 -32.74 -25.52
CA HIS A 37 -8.06 -32.98 -24.11
C HIS A 37 -9.44 -32.42 -23.75
N ARG A 38 -10.33 -33.29 -23.24
CA ARG A 38 -11.73 -32.95 -22.91
C ARG A 38 -11.92 -31.75 -21.97
N TRP A 39 -10.96 -31.50 -21.06
CA TRP A 39 -11.05 -30.39 -20.10
C TRP A 39 -10.57 -29.04 -20.64
N LYS A 40 -9.94 -29.00 -21.82
CA LYS A 40 -9.35 -27.77 -22.35
C LYS A 40 -10.39 -26.66 -22.57
N GLU A 41 -11.54 -27.04 -23.13
CA GLU A 41 -12.66 -26.13 -23.35
C GLU A 41 -13.27 -25.69 -22.01
N GLN A 42 -13.51 -26.63 -21.09
CA GLN A 42 -14.05 -26.34 -19.76
C GLN A 42 -13.17 -25.35 -18.98
N TRP A 43 -11.86 -25.55 -18.96
CA TRP A 43 -10.94 -24.62 -18.28
C TRP A 43 -10.87 -23.26 -18.96
N SER A 44 -10.97 -23.21 -20.30
CA SER A 44 -11.06 -21.94 -21.03
C SER A 44 -12.35 -21.18 -20.67
N HIS A 45 -13.47 -21.87 -20.46
CA HIS A 45 -14.69 -21.26 -19.96
C HIS A 45 -14.56 -20.76 -18.52
N MET A 46 -13.96 -21.56 -17.63
CA MET A 46 -13.70 -21.14 -16.24
C MET A 46 -12.80 -19.91 -16.19
N ALA A 47 -11.76 -19.85 -17.03
CA ALA A 47 -10.90 -18.68 -17.16
C ALA A 47 -11.69 -17.43 -17.57
N ASN A 48 -12.46 -17.51 -18.65
CA ASN A 48 -13.28 -16.40 -19.13
C ASN A 48 -14.30 -15.91 -18.08
N TRP A 49 -15.06 -16.82 -17.46
CA TRP A 49 -16.06 -16.44 -16.46
C TRP A 49 -15.43 -15.84 -15.20
N SER A 50 -14.30 -16.39 -14.73
CA SER A 50 -13.54 -15.82 -13.62
C SER A 50 -13.05 -14.42 -13.97
N LEU A 51 -12.51 -14.23 -15.17
CA LEU A 51 -12.03 -12.91 -15.63
C LEU A 51 -13.16 -11.88 -15.68
N TRP A 52 -14.30 -12.21 -16.30
CA TRP A 52 -15.40 -11.26 -16.51
C TRP A 52 -16.08 -10.88 -15.21
N THR A 53 -16.34 -11.86 -14.34
CA THR A 53 -16.86 -11.58 -12.99
C THR A 53 -15.84 -10.81 -12.17
N GLY A 54 -14.55 -11.12 -12.30
CA GLY A 54 -13.46 -10.37 -11.68
C GLY A 54 -13.39 -8.92 -12.13
N CYS A 55 -13.70 -8.62 -13.40
CA CYS A 55 -13.82 -7.23 -13.86
C CYS A 55 -14.97 -6.49 -13.16
N VAL A 56 -16.13 -7.13 -12.98
CA VAL A 56 -17.25 -6.54 -12.23
C VAL A 56 -16.85 -6.25 -10.79
N PHE A 57 -16.25 -7.21 -10.09
CA PHE A 57 -15.76 -7.01 -8.72
C PHE A 57 -14.66 -5.95 -8.63
N THR A 58 -13.81 -5.82 -9.65
CA THR A 58 -12.79 -4.77 -9.70
C THR A 58 -13.41 -3.38 -9.74
N LEU A 59 -14.47 -3.18 -10.52
CA LEU A 59 -15.19 -1.90 -10.53
C LEU A 59 -15.78 -1.59 -9.15
N LEU A 60 -16.44 -2.58 -8.53
CA LEU A 60 -16.98 -2.43 -7.18
C LEU A 60 -15.88 -2.14 -6.15
N THR A 61 -14.74 -2.81 -6.26
CA THR A 61 -13.58 -2.63 -5.38
C THR A 61 -13.00 -1.23 -5.49
N VAL A 62 -12.88 -0.69 -6.71
CA VAL A 62 -12.40 0.69 -6.93
C VAL A 62 -13.37 1.71 -6.35
N VAL A 63 -14.68 1.54 -6.55
CA VAL A 63 -15.70 2.43 -5.98
C VAL A 63 -15.67 2.38 -4.44
N ALA A 64 -15.66 1.19 -3.86
CA ALA A 64 -15.55 1.04 -2.40
C ALA A 64 -14.23 1.59 -1.86
N GLY A 65 -13.12 1.42 -2.59
CA GLY A 65 -11.81 1.96 -2.24
C GLY A 65 -11.78 3.48 -2.28
N TRP A 66 -12.49 4.10 -3.23
CA TRP A 66 -12.67 5.55 -3.27
C TRP A 66 -13.41 6.05 -2.03
N PHE A 67 -14.51 5.41 -1.64
CA PHE A 67 -15.21 5.77 -0.41
C PHE A 67 -14.31 5.61 0.82
N ALA A 68 -13.58 4.51 0.93
CA ALA A 68 -12.65 4.27 2.02
C ALA A 68 -11.57 5.35 2.11
N TYR A 69 -10.98 5.72 0.97
CA TYR A 69 -9.94 6.73 0.89
C TYR A 69 -10.37 8.10 1.44
N ASN A 70 -11.64 8.45 1.26
CA ASN A 70 -12.20 9.75 1.64
C ASN A 70 -12.92 9.76 3.00
N SER A 71 -13.08 8.61 3.67
CA SER A 71 -13.91 8.52 4.89
C SER A 71 -13.24 7.86 6.10
N VAL A 72 -12.20 7.05 5.89
CA VAL A 72 -11.49 6.41 7.01
C VAL A 72 -10.60 7.46 7.68
N ALA A 73 -10.64 7.55 9.01
CA ALA A 73 -9.73 8.42 9.76
C ALA A 73 -8.30 7.86 9.73
N HIS A 74 -7.31 8.73 9.52
CA HIS A 74 -5.91 8.33 9.39
C HIS A 74 -4.97 9.53 9.65
N ASP A 75 -3.72 9.24 10.04
CA ASP A 75 -2.65 10.24 10.19
C ASP A 75 -1.89 10.46 8.86
N SER A 76 -0.89 11.34 8.86
CA SER A 76 -0.11 11.67 7.66
C SER A 76 0.65 10.48 7.07
N LEU A 77 1.20 9.61 7.92
CA LEU A 77 1.94 8.43 7.50
C LEU A 77 1.02 7.40 6.86
N SER A 78 -0.14 7.17 7.48
CA SER A 78 -1.21 6.33 6.96
C SER A 78 -1.79 6.88 5.64
N HIS A 79 -1.91 8.21 5.52
CA HIS A 79 -2.33 8.86 4.26
C HIS A 79 -1.37 8.54 3.10
N ALA A 80 -0.06 8.59 3.36
CA ALA A 80 0.96 8.27 2.37
C ALA A 80 0.86 6.80 1.94
N ALA A 81 0.68 5.87 2.89
CA ALA A 81 0.47 4.45 2.59
C ALA A 81 -0.79 4.20 1.75
N MET A 82 -1.92 4.81 2.10
CA MET A 82 -3.16 4.73 1.32
C MET A 82 -2.99 5.28 -0.09
N THR A 83 -2.26 6.39 -0.21
CA THR A 83 -1.98 7.03 -1.51
C THR A 83 -1.10 6.15 -2.38
N LEU A 84 -0.08 5.52 -1.79
CA LEU A 84 0.77 4.56 -2.51
C LEU A 84 -0.05 3.35 -3.00
N HIS A 85 -0.87 2.76 -2.13
CA HIS A 85 -1.78 1.68 -2.52
C HIS A 85 -2.71 2.10 -3.66
N ARG A 86 -3.35 3.27 -3.57
CA ARG A 86 -4.24 3.81 -4.62
C ARG A 86 -3.50 4.00 -5.95
N ASN A 87 -2.29 4.54 -5.91
CA ASN A 87 -1.50 4.80 -7.12
C ASN A 87 -1.12 3.51 -7.86
N TRP A 88 -0.97 2.40 -7.14
CA TRP A 88 -0.83 1.06 -7.75
C TRP A 88 -2.17 0.46 -8.19
N ALA A 89 -3.24 0.68 -7.41
CA ALA A 89 -4.55 0.12 -7.67
C ALA A 89 -5.19 0.62 -8.97
N ILE A 90 -5.10 1.92 -9.28
CA ILE A 90 -5.76 2.50 -10.46
C ILE A 90 -5.19 1.95 -11.78
N PRO A 91 -3.86 1.97 -12.05
CA PRO A 91 -3.30 1.36 -13.25
C PRO A 91 -3.56 -0.15 -13.33
N THR A 92 -3.49 -0.85 -12.20
CA THR A 92 -3.79 -2.29 -12.13
C THR A 92 -5.24 -2.59 -12.51
N ALA A 93 -6.19 -1.82 -11.99
CA ALA A 93 -7.61 -1.96 -12.33
C ALA A 93 -7.85 -1.69 -13.82
N ILE A 94 -7.25 -0.63 -14.38
CA ILE A 94 -7.35 -0.32 -15.82
C ILE A 94 -6.83 -1.49 -16.66
N LEU A 95 -5.66 -2.03 -16.32
CA LEU A 95 -5.08 -3.17 -17.02
C LEU A 95 -5.97 -4.42 -16.93
N PHE A 96 -6.52 -4.71 -15.75
CA PHE A 96 -7.45 -5.83 -15.56
C PHE A 96 -8.70 -5.65 -16.45
N ILE A 97 -9.35 -4.49 -16.40
CA ILE A 97 -10.54 -4.23 -17.25
C ILE A 97 -10.19 -4.34 -18.74
N PHE A 98 -9.04 -3.83 -19.17
CA PHE A 98 -8.58 -3.94 -20.55
C PHE A 98 -8.39 -5.41 -20.99
N ILE A 99 -7.79 -6.25 -20.14
CA ILE A 99 -7.65 -7.69 -20.39
C ILE A 99 -9.03 -8.35 -20.48
N GLY A 100 -9.96 -7.98 -19.58
CA GLY A 100 -11.36 -8.45 -19.60
C GLY A 100 -12.08 -8.17 -20.92
N ILE A 101 -12.01 -6.91 -21.39
CA ILE A 101 -12.60 -6.50 -22.67
C ILE A 101 -11.97 -7.26 -23.84
N THR A 102 -10.65 -7.44 -23.80
CA THR A 102 -9.91 -8.21 -24.80
C THR A 102 -10.36 -9.67 -24.83
N ALA A 103 -10.56 -10.28 -23.66
CA ALA A 103 -11.05 -11.65 -23.54
C ALA A 103 -12.48 -11.83 -24.06
N ILE A 104 -13.39 -10.88 -23.79
CA ILE A 104 -14.74 -10.86 -24.37
C ILE A 104 -14.64 -10.85 -25.90
N SER A 105 -13.77 -10.00 -26.45
CA SER A 105 -13.56 -9.89 -27.89
C SER A 105 -13.01 -11.19 -28.50
N LEU A 106 -12.05 -11.83 -27.83
CA LEU A 106 -11.52 -13.14 -28.24
C LEU A 106 -12.60 -14.23 -28.21
N ALA A 107 -13.39 -14.29 -27.15
CA ALA A 107 -14.48 -15.26 -26.99
C ALA A 107 -15.53 -15.09 -28.10
N ARG A 108 -15.94 -13.85 -28.41
CA ARG A 108 -16.89 -13.56 -29.50
C ARG A 108 -16.33 -13.97 -30.87
N LYS A 109 -15.04 -13.80 -31.10
CA LYS A 109 -14.34 -14.21 -32.33
C LYS A 109 -13.99 -15.71 -32.35
N LYS A 110 -14.36 -16.48 -31.31
CA LYS A 110 -13.96 -17.89 -31.12
C LYS A 110 -12.44 -18.11 -31.28
N SER A 111 -11.66 -17.11 -30.91
CA SER A 111 -10.20 -17.07 -31.07
C SER A 111 -9.51 -17.50 -29.78
N LYS A 112 -8.40 -18.24 -29.90
CA LYS A 112 -7.64 -18.72 -28.75
C LYS A 112 -6.73 -17.62 -28.18
N PRO A 113 -6.59 -17.49 -26.86
CA PRO A 113 -5.63 -16.57 -26.25
C PRO A 113 -4.20 -16.86 -26.72
N GLY A 114 -3.54 -15.84 -27.29
CA GLY A 114 -2.15 -15.91 -27.72
C GLY A 114 -1.16 -15.71 -26.56
N PHE A 115 0.12 -16.01 -26.79
CA PHE A 115 1.16 -15.87 -25.76
C PHE A 115 1.24 -14.45 -25.19
N LEU A 116 1.11 -13.42 -26.04
CA LEU A 116 1.11 -12.02 -25.60
C LEU A 116 0.00 -11.71 -24.59
N PHE A 117 -1.21 -12.23 -24.82
CA PHE A 117 -2.32 -12.08 -23.88
C PHE A 117 -2.02 -12.75 -22.53
N LEU A 118 -1.46 -13.97 -22.55
CA LEU A 118 -1.10 -14.68 -21.32
C LEU A 118 0.00 -13.94 -20.54
N SER A 119 1.03 -13.45 -21.23
CA SER A 119 2.12 -12.69 -20.60
C SER A 119 1.63 -11.40 -19.96
N ILE A 120 0.80 -10.63 -20.66
CA ILE A 120 0.19 -9.41 -20.11
C ILE A 120 -0.70 -9.74 -18.90
N SER A 121 -1.45 -10.85 -18.96
CA SER A 121 -2.29 -11.29 -17.84
C SER A 121 -1.48 -11.73 -16.62
N ALA A 122 -0.32 -12.37 -16.83
CA ALA A 122 0.61 -12.70 -15.76
C ALA A 122 1.17 -11.43 -15.09
N VAL A 123 1.59 -10.44 -15.90
CA VAL A 123 2.05 -9.13 -15.39
C VAL A 123 0.94 -8.44 -14.58
N ALA A 124 -0.31 -8.44 -15.09
CA ALA A 124 -1.45 -7.88 -14.37
C ALA A 124 -1.70 -8.58 -13.03
N THR A 125 -1.52 -9.90 -12.98
CA THR A 125 -1.63 -10.67 -11.73
C THR A 125 -0.56 -10.25 -10.74
N MET A 126 0.69 -10.09 -11.17
CA MET A 126 1.78 -9.61 -10.30
C MET A 126 1.50 -8.20 -9.78
N MET A 127 1.06 -7.28 -10.65
CA MET A 127 0.67 -5.93 -10.23
C MET A 127 -0.46 -5.96 -9.20
N LEU A 128 -1.45 -6.84 -9.38
CA LEU A 128 -2.56 -7.00 -8.45
C LEU A 128 -2.12 -7.56 -7.09
N LEU A 129 -1.21 -8.53 -7.08
CA LEU A 129 -0.65 -9.07 -5.83
C LEU A 129 0.18 -8.01 -5.09
N THR A 130 0.98 -7.21 -5.80
CA THR A 130 1.68 -6.06 -5.19
C THR A 130 0.70 -5.04 -4.62
N THR A 131 -0.38 -4.74 -5.35
CA THR A 131 -1.43 -3.84 -4.88
C THR A 131 -2.10 -4.38 -3.61
N ALA A 132 -2.40 -5.68 -3.57
CA ALA A 132 -2.97 -6.35 -2.41
C ALA A 132 -2.00 -6.34 -1.22
N TRP A 133 -0.70 -6.54 -1.46
CA TRP A 133 0.33 -6.43 -0.43
C TRP A 133 0.38 -5.03 0.18
N LEU A 134 0.39 -3.97 -0.65
CA LEU A 134 0.34 -2.59 -0.16
C LEU A 134 -0.95 -2.28 0.63
N GLY A 135 -2.06 -2.89 0.23
CA GLY A 135 -3.33 -2.81 0.97
C GLY A 135 -3.24 -3.50 2.33
N ALA A 136 -2.62 -4.68 2.39
CA ALA A 136 -2.36 -5.39 3.64
C ALA A 136 -1.41 -4.61 4.54
N GLU A 137 -0.35 -4.02 4.01
CA GLU A 137 0.57 -3.16 4.77
C GLU A 137 -0.17 -1.93 5.34
N SER A 138 -1.04 -1.30 4.56
CA SER A 138 -1.91 -0.20 5.02
C SER A 138 -2.72 -0.60 6.26
N VAL A 139 -3.30 -1.80 6.27
CA VAL A 139 -4.10 -2.29 7.40
C VAL A 139 -3.24 -2.74 8.58
N TYR A 140 -2.28 -3.63 8.34
CA TYR A 140 -1.55 -4.34 9.40
C TYR A 140 -0.38 -3.55 9.98
N ARG A 141 0.28 -2.71 9.18
CA ARG A 141 1.41 -1.89 9.66
C ARG A 141 0.96 -0.51 10.11
N TYR A 142 0.03 0.12 9.39
CA TYR A 142 -0.42 1.48 9.67
C TYR A 142 -1.77 1.55 10.40
N GLY A 143 -2.39 0.41 10.71
CA GLY A 143 -3.61 0.37 11.52
C GLY A 143 -4.85 0.95 10.83
N ILE A 144 -4.86 1.01 9.49
CA ILE A 144 -5.94 1.67 8.76
C ILE A 144 -7.21 0.82 8.80
N GLY A 145 -8.29 1.40 9.36
CA GLY A 145 -9.59 0.74 9.47
C GLY A 145 -9.66 -0.33 10.57
N VAL A 146 -8.70 -0.37 11.49
CA VAL A 146 -8.75 -1.20 12.70
C VAL A 146 -8.84 -0.34 13.95
N LEU A 147 -9.37 -0.91 15.04
CA LEU A 147 -9.38 -0.26 16.34
C LEU A 147 -7.98 -0.35 16.95
N SER A 148 -7.43 0.78 17.40
CA SER A 148 -6.23 0.79 18.23
C SER A 148 -6.53 0.08 19.55
N LEU A 149 -5.55 -0.67 20.07
CA LEU A 149 -5.62 -1.17 21.44
C LEU A 149 -5.72 0.02 22.40
N PRO A 150 -6.44 -0.11 23.53
CA PRO A 150 -6.42 0.91 24.57
C PRO A 150 -4.97 1.24 24.91
N THR A 151 -4.61 2.51 24.88
CA THR A 151 -3.31 2.96 25.36
C THR A 151 -3.19 2.46 26.79
N VAL A 152 -2.19 1.64 27.09
CA VAL A 152 -1.88 1.30 28.47
C VAL A 152 -1.40 2.61 29.08
N GLU A 153 -2.29 3.31 29.79
CA GLU A 153 -1.86 4.43 30.62
C GLU A 153 -0.85 3.85 31.61
N SER A 154 0.43 4.14 31.39
CA SER A 154 1.50 3.95 32.36
C SER A 154 1.26 4.88 33.54
N GLY A 155 0.23 4.55 34.33
CA GLY A 155 -0.32 5.35 35.42
C GLY A 155 -1.26 4.58 36.36
N ALA A 156 -1.57 3.31 36.08
CA ALA A 156 -2.21 2.42 37.05
C ALA A 156 -1.15 1.48 37.66
N ASP A 157 -0.64 1.88 38.83
CA ASP A 157 0.08 1.08 39.83
C ASP A 157 1.37 0.35 39.37
N GLY A 158 2.54 0.97 39.60
CA GLY A 158 3.82 0.26 39.43
C GLY A 158 5.08 1.07 39.75
N HIS A 159 5.44 1.08 41.04
CA HIS A 159 6.79 1.33 41.61
C HIS A 159 7.48 2.67 41.35
N ASP A 160 7.29 3.58 42.32
CA ASP A 160 8.20 4.68 42.63
C ASP A 160 9.53 4.12 43.18
N HIS A 161 10.60 4.20 42.40
CA HIS A 161 11.97 3.98 42.89
C HIS A 161 12.54 5.32 43.38
N SER A 162 12.10 5.72 44.57
CA SER A 162 12.75 6.81 45.31
C SER A 162 14.09 6.32 45.87
N HIS A 163 15.18 6.83 45.31
CA HIS A 163 16.51 6.69 45.91
C HIS A 163 16.59 7.61 47.14
N ALA A 164 16.55 7.02 48.32
CA ALA A 164 16.90 7.70 49.57
C ALA A 164 18.41 7.99 49.62
N PRO A 165 18.85 9.14 50.15
CA PRO A 165 20.28 9.41 50.34
C PRO A 165 20.74 8.71 51.63
N THR A 166 21.78 7.86 51.51
CA THR A 166 22.49 7.32 52.68
C THR A 166 23.75 8.15 52.91
N GLU A 167 23.82 8.78 54.08
CA GLU A 167 25.03 9.38 54.65
C GLU A 167 26.00 8.29 55.19
N ASP A 168 27.28 8.48 54.87
CA ASP A 168 28.55 8.05 55.48
C ASP A 168 28.74 6.69 56.20
N SER A 169 29.76 5.94 55.75
CA SER A 169 30.84 5.44 56.62
C SER A 169 32.02 4.84 55.82
N ASP A 170 33.22 5.29 56.19
CA ASP A 170 34.55 4.88 55.73
C ASP A 170 34.91 3.40 55.99
N SER A 171 35.81 2.82 55.17
CA SER A 171 37.11 2.19 55.56
C SER A 171 37.52 0.95 54.73
N GLU A 172 38.57 1.15 53.92
CA GLU A 172 39.76 0.32 53.59
C GLU A 172 39.75 -1.21 53.41
N HIS A 173 40.24 -1.60 52.22
CA HIS A 173 41.23 -2.65 51.83
C HIS A 173 41.15 -4.11 52.35
N THR A 174 41.17 -5.09 51.42
CA THR A 174 42.21 -6.15 51.26
C THR A 174 41.82 -7.19 50.18
N GLU A 175 42.71 -7.45 49.21
CA GLU A 175 42.81 -8.65 48.34
C GLU A 175 44.00 -9.52 48.82
N PRO A 176 44.28 -10.80 48.42
CA PRO A 176 43.85 -11.55 47.19
C PRO A 176 43.62 -13.12 47.30
N SER A 177 42.99 -13.73 46.26
CA SER A 177 43.16 -15.09 45.58
C SER A 177 43.38 -16.45 46.35
N PRO A 178 43.41 -17.69 45.74
CA PRO A 178 43.08 -18.21 44.36
C PRO A 178 42.44 -19.66 44.24
N MET A 179 42.25 -20.16 42.98
CA MET A 179 42.13 -21.56 42.42
C MET A 179 40.77 -22.32 42.53
N ASP A 180 40.23 -23.14 41.60
CA ASP A 180 40.66 -23.96 40.43
C ASP A 180 39.57 -23.88 39.31
N GLU A 181 39.81 -23.82 37.99
CA GLU A 181 40.42 -24.72 36.98
C GLU A 181 39.53 -25.90 36.48
N GLN A 182 39.16 -25.87 35.18
CA GLN A 182 38.94 -26.94 34.16
C GLN A 182 37.92 -26.49 33.09
N VAL A 183 38.35 -25.95 31.93
CA VAL A 183 38.76 -26.61 30.66
C VAL A 183 37.63 -27.36 29.95
N HIS A 184 37.17 -26.84 28.79
CA HIS A 184 36.95 -27.61 27.55
C HIS A 184 36.92 -26.68 26.32
N GLU A 185 37.40 -27.24 25.21
CA GLU A 185 37.94 -26.60 24.00
C GLU A 185 36.89 -26.13 22.96
N ASP A 186 37.28 -25.10 22.21
CA ASP A 186 36.76 -24.57 20.93
C ASP A 186 37.19 -25.48 19.73
N PRO A 187 36.94 -25.22 18.40
CA PRO A 187 36.50 -23.98 17.74
C PRO A 187 35.54 -24.10 16.52
N GLU A 188 35.04 -22.94 16.05
CA GLU A 188 35.12 -22.39 14.68
C GLU A 188 33.83 -21.65 14.25
N MET A 189 33.95 -20.33 14.00
CA MET A 189 33.66 -19.73 12.67
C MET A 189 34.08 -18.24 12.63
N THR A 190 35.23 -18.01 11.99
CA THR A 190 35.68 -16.87 11.17
C THR A 190 35.15 -15.45 11.43
N THR A 191 36.13 -14.62 11.79
CA THR A 191 36.28 -13.17 11.65
C THR A 191 36.02 -12.62 10.25
N GLU A 192 35.38 -11.44 10.16
CA GLU A 192 35.91 -10.32 9.36
C GLU A 192 35.71 -9.00 10.13
N SER A 193 36.78 -8.22 10.16
CA SER A 193 36.97 -6.96 10.87
C SER A 193 37.42 -5.94 9.82
N GLU A 194 36.73 -4.81 9.69
CA GLU A 194 37.31 -3.62 9.08
C GLU A 194 37.02 -2.38 9.95
N SER A 195 38.02 -2.09 10.78
CA SER A 195 38.69 -0.79 10.91
C SER A 195 37.83 0.49 10.81
N ASN A 196 37.46 0.99 11.99
CA ASN A 196 37.15 2.40 12.22
C ASN A 196 38.37 3.09 12.86
N LYS A 197 38.86 4.20 12.27
CA LYS A 197 39.54 5.28 13.02
C LYS A 197 39.84 6.53 12.20
N ASN A 198 39.60 7.65 12.90
CA ASN A 198 40.16 9.00 12.79
C ASN A 198 39.52 9.97 11.77
N SER A 199 39.33 11.25 12.05
CA SER A 199 39.16 12.13 13.24
C SER A 199 39.28 13.57 12.70
N ASP A 200 38.77 14.52 13.48
CA ASP A 200 38.96 15.99 13.41
C ASP A 200 38.18 16.76 12.33
N SER A 201 37.15 17.54 12.69
CA SER A 201 37.07 18.76 13.52
C SER A 201 37.24 20.04 12.70
N SER A 202 36.23 20.92 12.74
CA SER A 202 36.37 22.37 12.99
C SER A 202 35.23 23.18 12.34
N HIS A 203 34.42 23.77 13.22
CA HIS A 203 33.84 25.12 13.21
C HIS A 203 33.45 25.84 11.92
N GLY A 204 32.23 26.40 11.95
CA GLY A 204 31.81 27.58 11.22
C GLY A 204 30.40 28.03 11.63
N HIS A 205 30.31 28.99 12.54
CA HIS A 205 29.10 29.81 12.73
C HIS A 205 28.94 30.76 11.54
N ASP A 206 27.69 31.08 11.17
CA ASP A 206 27.32 32.45 10.77
C ASP A 206 25.79 32.61 10.83
N ASP A 207 25.36 33.48 11.76
CA ASP A 207 24.07 34.17 11.72
C ASP A 207 24.21 35.36 10.78
N THR A 208 23.22 35.64 9.93
CA THR A 208 22.83 37.01 9.57
C THR A 208 21.41 37.08 9.05
N ASP A 209 20.62 37.94 9.71
CA ASP A 209 19.34 38.49 9.29
C ASP A 209 19.47 39.31 7.99
N ASN A 210 18.42 39.34 7.16
CA ASN A 210 17.84 40.63 6.75
C ASN A 210 16.44 40.48 6.09
N HIS A 211 15.52 41.31 6.59
CA HIS A 211 14.24 41.68 5.99
C HIS A 211 14.40 42.44 4.67
N SER A 212 13.40 42.40 3.80
CA SER A 212 12.68 43.60 3.33
C SER A 212 11.45 43.23 2.51
N ASP A 213 10.38 43.94 2.85
CA ASP A 213 9.05 43.98 2.24
C ASP A 213 9.08 44.50 0.80
N ASP A 214 8.04 44.17 0.03
CA ASP A 214 7.39 45.11 -0.89
C ASP A 214 5.92 44.68 -1.07
N ASP A 215 5.04 45.51 -0.53
CA ASP A 215 3.59 45.45 -0.61
C ASP A 215 3.09 46.58 -1.54
N ILE A 216 1.86 46.42 -2.05
CA ILE A 216 0.92 47.50 -2.43
C ILE A 216 1.21 48.24 -3.78
N THR A 217 0.32 48.37 -4.78
CA THR A 217 -1.13 48.69 -4.77
C THR A 217 -1.82 48.59 -6.16
N THR A 218 -3.04 48.03 -6.16
CA THR A 218 -4.35 48.49 -6.69
C THR A 218 -4.62 48.95 -8.13
N GLU A 219 -5.65 48.28 -8.70
CA GLU A 219 -6.89 48.83 -9.33
C GLU A 219 -6.77 49.56 -10.69
N THR A 220 -7.59 49.27 -11.71
CA THR A 220 -9.04 49.53 -11.73
C THR A 220 -9.74 48.81 -12.90
N GLU A 221 -11.01 48.52 -12.66
CA GLU A 221 -12.06 47.86 -13.46
C GLU A 221 -12.32 48.43 -14.88
N SER A 222 -12.91 47.59 -15.74
CA SER A 222 -14.21 47.93 -16.37
C SER A 222 -14.89 46.68 -16.96
N ASN A 223 -16.12 46.46 -16.48
CA ASN A 223 -17.14 45.58 -17.03
C ASN A 223 -17.47 45.94 -18.50
N ASP A 224 -17.78 44.92 -19.30
CA ASP A 224 -18.96 45.03 -20.16
C ASP A 224 -19.70 43.68 -20.21
N ASN A 225 -21.01 43.77 -20.02
CA ASN A 225 -21.97 42.67 -19.82
C ASN A 225 -23.03 42.76 -20.93
N SER A 226 -23.78 41.67 -21.15
CA SER A 226 -24.99 41.57 -21.98
C SER A 226 -24.79 41.66 -23.51
N ASP A 227 -25.42 40.89 -24.40
CA ASP A 227 -26.75 40.26 -24.42
C ASP A 227 -26.74 39.04 -25.35
N ASN A 228 -27.51 38.00 -25.02
CA ASN A 228 -27.91 36.96 -25.98
C ASN A 228 -29.38 36.58 -25.69
N SER A 229 -30.31 37.19 -26.41
CA SER A 229 -31.71 36.76 -26.50
C SER A 229 -32.41 37.36 -27.72
N PHE A 230 -33.33 36.55 -28.29
CA PHE A 230 -34.26 36.76 -29.42
C PHE A 230 -33.71 36.48 -30.83
N GLY A 231 -34.40 35.73 -31.70
CA GLY A 231 -35.84 35.43 -31.74
C GLY A 231 -36.21 34.14 -32.48
N HIS A 232 -37.38 33.64 -32.08
CA HIS A 232 -38.30 32.79 -32.84
C HIS A 232 -38.80 33.55 -34.07
N ASP A 233 -39.11 32.86 -35.17
CA ASP A 233 -40.36 33.05 -35.91
C ASP A 233 -40.54 31.95 -36.99
N ASP A 234 -41.73 31.34 -36.94
CA ASP A 234 -42.31 30.44 -37.93
C ASP A 234 -42.77 31.20 -39.19
N HIS A 235 -42.80 30.53 -40.36
CA HIS A 235 -43.98 30.44 -41.25
C HIS A 235 -43.68 29.86 -42.65
N HIS A 236 -44.57 28.94 -43.06
CA HIS A 236 -45.11 28.66 -44.40
C HIS A 236 -44.18 28.62 -45.64
N HIS A 237 -43.97 27.43 -46.21
CA HIS A 237 -44.73 26.92 -47.37
C HIS A 237 -44.30 25.50 -47.76
#